data_AF-A0A940E8I8-F1
#
_entry.id   AF-A0A940E8I8-F1
#
_cell.length_a   1.000
_cell.length_b   1.000
_cell.length_c   1.000
_cell.angle_alpha   90.00
_cell.angle_beta   90.00
_cell.angle_gamma   90.00
#
_symmetry.space_group_name_H-M   'P 1'
#
loop_
_entity.id
_entity.type
_entity.pdbx_description
1 polymer ?
#
loop_
_entity_poly.entity_id
_entity_poly.type
_entity_poly.pdbx_seq_one_letter_code
_entity_poly.pdbx_strand_id
1 'polypeptide(L)' 'MDRIMALVAYAVLAAFLIILVWHVPRFDLGGVVLLTLVFAGFDAAAVMRSHRKSGHVAGDDAQRP' A
#
# COMPACT_ATOMS: atom_id res chain seq x y z
N MET A 1 -11.22 1.90 8.59
CA MET A 1 -11.38 0.58 7.95
C MET A 1 -10.50 0.44 6.71
N ASP A 2 -10.16 1.55 6.07
CA ASP A 2 -9.40 1.65 4.81
C ASP A 2 -8.00 1.02 4.88
N ARG A 3 -7.34 1.09 6.04
CA ARG A 3 -6.01 0.48 6.24
C ARG A 3 -6.04 -1.05 6.17
N ILE A 4 -7.06 -1.67 6.76
CA ILE A 4 -7.21 -3.13 6.76
C ILE A 4 -7.49 -3.59 5.33
N MET A 5 -8.36 -2.88 4.61
CA MET A 5 -8.67 -3.19 3.21
C MET A 5 -7.47 -3.00 2.29
N ALA A 6 -6.67 -1.94 2.48
CA ALA A 6 -5.43 -1.73 1.73
C ALA A 6 -4.39 -2.82 2.00
N LEU A 7 -4.23 -3.23 3.26
CA LEU A 7 -3.31 -4.30 3.64
C LEU A 7 -3.73 -5.65 3.03
N VAL A 8 -5.03 -5.95 3.08
CA VAL A 8 -5.59 -7.19 2.50
C VAL A 8 -5.41 -7.20 0.99
N ALA A 9 -5.72 -6.10 0.29
CA ALA A 9 -5.54 -6.00 -1.15
C ALA A 9 -4.08 -6.22 -1.56
N TYR A 10 -3.14 -5.61 -0.84
CA TYR A 10 -1.71 -5.82 -1.08
C TYR A 10 -1.28 -7.27 -0.80
N ALA A 11 -1.76 -7.87 0.29
CA ALA A 11 -1.46 -9.26 0.63
C ALA A 11 -1.96 -10.25 -0.43
N VAL A 12 -3.18 -10.06 -0.94
CA VAL A 12 -3.75 -10.88 -2.02
C VAL A 12 -2.97 -10.72 -3.32
N LEU A 13 -2.61 -9.48 -3.68
CA LEU A 13 -1.76 -9.20 -4.85
C LEU A 13 -0.41 -9.90 -4.73
N ALA A 14 0.27 -9.76 -3.59
CA ALA A 14 1.56 -10.38 -3.36
C ALA A 14 1.48 -11.91 -3.42
N ALA A 15 0.46 -12.51 -2.80
CA ALA A 15 0.25 -13.96 -2.83
C ALA A 15 0.03 -14.47 -4.26
N PHE A 16 -0.82 -13.80 -5.05
CA PHE A 16 -1.06 -14.16 -6.44
C PHE A 16 0.22 -14.10 -7.29
N LEU A 17 1.01 -13.03 -7.14
CA LEU A 17 2.25 -12.86 -7.89
C LEU A 17 3.31 -13.92 -7.53
N ILE A 18 3.44 -14.28 -6.25
CA ILE A 18 4.33 -15.37 -5.80
C ILE A 18 3.93 -16.70 -6.46
N ILE A 19 2.62 -17.01 -6.48
CA ILE A 19 2.10 -18.23 -7.12
C ILE A 19 2.42 -18.21 -8.62
N LEU A 20 2.26 -17.05 -9.29
CA LEU A 20 2.53 -16.90 -10.71
C LEU A 20 4.01 -17.15 -11.05
N VAL A 21 4.94 -16.61 -10.25
CA VAL A 21 6.40 -16.83 -10.42
C VAL A 21 6.76 -18.30 -10.19
N TRP A 22 6.12 -18.96 -9.22
CA TRP A 22 6.41 -20.36 -8.94
C TRP A 22 5.84 -21.29 -10.02
N HIS A 23 4.63 -21.01 -10.52
CA HIS A 23 4.00 -21.83 -11.56
C HIS A 23 4.66 -21.64 -12.93
N VAL A 24 5.14 -20.43 -13.22
CA VAL A 24 5.76 -20.09 -14.50
C VAL A 24 7.11 -19.41 -14.23
N PRO A 25 8.18 -20.18 -13.95
CA PRO A 25 9.47 -19.64 -13.52
C PRO A 25 10.26 -19.07 -14.71
N ARG A 26 9.87 -17.88 -15.15
CA ARG A 26 10.57 -17.11 -16.19
C ARG A 26 11.30 -15.95 -15.51
N PHE A 27 12.59 -15.78 -15.82
CA PHE A 27 13.39 -14.70 -15.25
C PHE A 27 12.81 -13.31 -15.53
N ASP A 28 12.24 -13.11 -16.72
CA ASP A 28 11.53 -11.89 -17.11
C ASP A 28 10.31 -11.62 -16.22
N LEU A 29 9.54 -12.67 -15.92
CA LEU A 29 8.36 -12.60 -15.05
C LEU A 29 8.75 -12.22 -13.62
N GLY A 30 9.82 -12.81 -13.09
CA GLY A 30 10.34 -12.49 -11.76
C GLY A 30 10.75 -11.03 -11.63
N GLY A 31 11.40 -10.47 -12.65
CA GLY A 31 11.81 -9.06 -12.68
C GLY A 31 10.61 -8.10 -12.66
N VAL A 32 9.61 -8.34 -13.52
CA VAL A 32 8.39 -7.52 -13.56
C VAL A 32 7.60 -7.63 -12.27
N VAL A 33 7.50 -8.83 -11.69
CA VAL A 33 6.81 -9.08 -10.41
C VAL A 33 7.51 -8.35 -9.27
N LEU A 34 8.83 -8.41 -9.18
CA LEU A 34 9.60 -7.72 -8.14
C LEU A 34 9.38 -6.21 -8.22
N LEU A 35 9.48 -5.63 -9.42
CA LEU A 35 9.25 -4.21 -9.65
C LEU A 35 7.83 -3.80 -9.26
N THR A 36 6.84 -4.63 -9.61
CA THR A 36 5.43 -4.41 -9.27
C THR A 36 5.21 -4.44 -7.75
N LEU A 37 5.82 -5.39 -7.04
CA LEU A 37 5.73 -5.47 -5.58
C LEU A 37 6.33 -4.24 -4.89
N VAL A 38 7.49 -3.77 -5.37
CA VAL A 38 8.15 -2.57 -4.82
C VAL A 38 7.25 -1.34 -4.99
N PHE A 39 6.69 -1.13 -6.19
CA PHE A 39 5.80 -0.01 -6.44
C PHE A 39 4.49 -0.09 -5.66
N ALA A 40 3.84 -1.26 -5.66
CA ALA A 40 2.61 -1.47 -4.91
C ALA A 40 2.82 -1.32 -3.39
N GLY A 41 3.96 -1.80 -2.88
CA GLY A 41 4.33 -1.64 -1.47
C GLY A 41 4.58 -0.18 -1.11
N PHE A 42 5.21 0.59 -2.01
CA PHE A 42 5.45 2.01 -1.81
C PHE A 42 4.14 2.82 -1.81
N ASP A 43 3.24 2.53 -2.74
CA ASP A 43 1.90 3.16 -2.79
C ASP A 43 1.08 2.85 -1.54
N ALA A 44 1.03 1.58 -1.13
CA ALA A 44 0.35 1.18 0.10
C ALA A 44 0.92 1.87 1.34
N ALA A 45 2.24 2.03 1.44
CA ALA A 45 2.90 2.76 2.52
C ALA A 45 2.59 4.27 2.49
N ALA A 46 2.56 4.88 1.30
CA ALA A 46 2.21 6.27 1.11
C ALA A 46 0.76 6.55 1.53
N VAL A 47 -0.19 5.73 1.08
CA VAL A 47 -1.62 5.80 1.47
C VAL A 47 -1.77 5.71 2.99
N MET A 48 -1.04 4.81 3.64
CA MET A 48 -1.04 4.66 5.10
C MET A 48 -0.53 5.92 5.82
N ARG A 49 0.44 6.62 5.24
CA ARG A 49 1.09 7.82 5.81
C ARG A 49 0.23 9.07 5.67
N SER A 50 -0.50 9.21 4.56
CA SER A 50 -1.29 10.41 4.22
C SER A 50 -2.39 10.76 5.23
N HIS A 51 -2.95 9.76 5.91
CA HIS A 51 -4.02 9.99 6.90
C HIS A 51 -3.54 10.44 8.29
N ARG A 52 -2.22 10.57 8.55
CA ARG A 52 -1.72 11.05 9.85
C ARG A 52 -1.81 12.57 10.02
N LYS A 53 -2.13 13.33 8.96
CA LYS A 53 -2.03 14.80 8.94
C LYS A 53 -3.31 15.56 9.33
N SER A 54 -4.47 14.90 9.43
CA SER A 54 -5.76 15.61 9.60
C SER A 54 -6.19 15.86 11.06
N GLY A 55 -5.31 15.66 12.04
CA GLY A 55 -5.67 15.71 13.47
C GLY A 55 -5.42 17.03 14.22
N HIS A 56 -5.02 18.13 13.55
CA HIS A 56 -4.47 19.30 14.28
C HIS A 56 -5.07 20.68 13.96
N VAL A 57 -6.19 20.78 13.23
CA VAL A 57 -6.74 22.12 12.86
C VAL A 57 -8.07 22.46 13.53
N ALA A 58 -8.83 21.49 14.05
CA ALA A 58 -10.16 21.76 14.62
C ALA A 58 -10.17 22.40 16.03
N GLY A 59 -9.00 22.68 16.62
CA GLY A 59 -8.89 23.21 17.98
C GLY A 59 -8.60 24.71 18.07
N ASP A 60 -8.16 25.35 16.99
CA ASP A 60 -7.63 26.73 17.04
C ASP A 60 -8.70 27.79 16.72
N ASP A 61 -9.79 27.39 16.04
CA ASP A 61 -10.88 28.31 15.63
C ASP A 61 -11.89 28.57 16.76
N ALA A 62 -11.89 27.77 17.82
CA ALA A 62 -12.78 27.95 18.98
C ALA A 62 -12.23 28.94 20.02
N GLN A 63 -11.01 29.44 19.81
CA GLN A 63 -10.28 30.32 20.73
C GLN A 63 -10.07 31.72 20.12
N ARG A 64 -11.00 32.21 19.30
CA ARG A 64 -11.05 33.63 18.93
C ARG A 64 -12.16 34.34 19.72
N PRO A 65 -11.82 35.28 20.63
CA PRO A 65 -12.78 35.98 21.48
C PRO A 65 -13.70 36.92 20.70
#